data_AF-A0A3D4JMR6-F1
#
_entry.id   AF-A0A3D4JMR6-F1
#
_cell.length_a   1.000
_cell.length_b   1.000
_cell.length_c   1.000
_cell.angle_alpha   90.00
_cell.angle_beta   90.00
_cell.angle_gamma   90.00
#
_symmetry.space_group_name_H-M   'P 1'
#
loop_
_entity.id
_entity.type
_entity.pdbx_description
1 polymer ?
#
loop_
_entity_poly.entity_id
_entity_poly.type
_entity_poly.pdbx_seq_one_letter_code
_entity_poly.pdbx_strand_id
1 'polypeptide(L)'
;MKKIIAGLLAFTMLFGTADIIVPDMVNTVSVSASEFVLGNGLIYSIGPSGVSITSCSTSVTEMEIPSEIKGFSVVCIANGAFKNCTLLKKVTIPDSVTRINENAFYNCKSLTAVTIPDSVTYIGDNAFYCCTSLASASISNSAKEIGIKAFAGCTSLTEIKIPDSITEIKLSAFRECTSLTRVTIPDSVKYIRNSAFWECESLKELKIPDSVKGIEAWAFYGCKSLKELRIPDSVTDISSSAFENCTSLTKVTLGKSVTKICSLQFGGCTSLTLVTIPDSVTEIGSEAFRDCTSLKYIAIPASVKKIDSWAVGYYLDEHYSSTKIEDFIIYGEKNSAAEKYATNNRFTFKALDERPFEKGDADRDGSITSADALNVLQMITGSATMTDEQKNLADLDGDGQVTSADALIILQIVTGLK
;
A
#
# COMPACT_ATOMS: atom_id res chain seq x y z
N MET A 1 35.94 34.58 48.76
CA MET A 1 36.32 35.86 48.12
C MET A 1 36.69 35.59 46.67
N LYS A 2 36.06 36.32 45.73
CA LYS A 2 36.49 36.71 44.35
C LYS A 2 37.13 35.62 43.44
N LYS A 3 36.44 35.09 42.43
CA LYS A 3 36.27 35.60 41.03
C LYS A 3 37.57 35.77 40.20
N ILE A 4 37.64 34.94 39.13
CA ILE A 4 38.03 35.19 37.72
C ILE A 4 39.50 35.49 37.37
N ILE A 5 40.11 34.60 36.56
CA ILE A 5 41.12 34.84 35.49
C ILE A 5 40.96 33.64 34.52
N ALA A 6 40.43 33.64 33.28
CA ALA A 6 40.62 34.44 32.07
C ALA A 6 42.04 34.35 31.47
N GLY A 7 42.19 33.78 30.26
CA GLY A 7 43.34 34.12 29.41
C GLY A 7 43.93 32.98 28.59
N LEU A 8 43.50 32.92 27.33
CA LEU A 8 43.96 32.10 26.23
C LEU A 8 45.32 32.62 25.66
N LEU A 9 45.97 31.76 24.87
CA LEU A 9 47.04 31.97 23.86
C LEU A 9 48.51 31.88 24.28
N ALA A 10 49.16 30.79 23.84
CA ALA A 10 50.34 30.88 22.99
C ALA A 10 50.55 29.59 22.17
N PHE A 11 51.08 29.79 20.98
CA PHE A 11 51.12 28.94 19.79
C PHE A 11 52.51 28.32 19.64
N THR A 12 52.64 27.01 19.39
CA THR A 12 53.75 26.42 18.61
C THR A 12 53.45 24.97 18.23
N MET A 13 53.33 24.69 16.92
CA MET A 13 53.51 23.35 16.35
C MET A 13 55.01 23.07 16.20
N LEU A 14 55.46 21.83 16.49
CA LEU A 14 56.33 21.04 15.61
C LEU A 14 56.46 19.58 16.12
N PHE A 15 56.73 18.68 15.17
CA PHE A 15 56.51 17.23 15.11
C PHE A 15 57.19 16.32 16.15
N GLY A 16 56.46 15.24 16.52
CA GLY A 16 56.95 13.85 16.51
C GLY A 16 57.56 13.27 17.79
N THR A 17 56.86 12.36 18.47
CA THR A 17 57.19 10.92 18.59
C THR A 17 56.32 10.21 19.64
N ALA A 18 55.83 9.02 19.26
CA ALA A 18 55.33 7.90 20.07
C ALA A 18 54.16 8.15 21.05
N ASP A 19 52.98 7.66 20.64
CA ASP A 19 51.80 7.46 21.48
C ASP A 19 52.11 6.59 22.70
N ILE A 20 51.94 7.15 23.90
CA ILE A 20 51.70 6.36 25.10
C ILE A 20 50.19 6.10 25.14
N ILE A 21 49.79 4.91 24.71
CA ILE A 21 48.44 4.39 24.92
C ILE A 21 48.28 4.15 26.43
N VAL A 22 47.58 5.05 27.11
CA VAL A 22 46.97 4.73 28.41
C VAL A 22 45.69 3.97 28.06
N PRO A 23 45.54 2.68 28.42
CA PRO A 23 44.27 2.01 28.24
C PRO A 23 43.28 2.68 29.19
N ASP A 24 42.34 3.42 28.63
CA ASP A 24 41.19 3.90 29.39
C ASP A 24 40.39 2.65 29.76
N MET A 25 40.56 2.19 31.01
CA MET A 25 39.71 1.16 31.59
C MET A 25 38.33 1.77 31.78
N VAL A 26 37.55 1.85 30.71
CA VAL A 26 36.11 2.03 30.80
C VAL A 26 35.60 0.77 31.47
N ASN A 27 35.39 0.89 32.78
CA ASN A 27 34.73 -0.09 33.61
C ASN A 27 33.32 -0.28 33.04
N THR A 28 33.14 -1.25 32.15
CA THR A 28 31.83 -1.67 31.67
C THR A 28 31.17 -2.45 32.80
N VAL A 29 30.61 -1.70 33.75
CA VAL A 29 29.65 -2.28 34.70
C VAL A 29 28.45 -2.69 33.86
N SER A 30 28.34 -3.99 33.59
CA SER A 30 27.10 -4.60 33.12
C SER A 30 26.08 -4.48 34.26
N VAL A 31 25.37 -3.34 34.30
CA VAL A 31 24.20 -3.20 35.16
C VAL A 31 23.13 -4.09 34.54
N SER A 32 22.96 -5.31 35.06
CA SER A 32 21.72 -6.03 34.85
C SER A 32 20.63 -5.17 35.48
N ALA A 33 19.74 -4.61 34.65
CA ALA A 33 18.62 -3.85 35.16
C ALA A 33 17.75 -4.82 35.98
N SER A 34 17.64 -4.59 37.28
CA SER A 34 16.77 -5.39 38.14
C SER A 34 15.33 -5.18 37.70
N GLU A 35 14.61 -6.28 37.49
CA GLU A 35 13.17 -6.24 37.23
C GLU A 35 12.41 -6.10 38.55
N PHE A 36 11.33 -5.32 38.51
CA PHE A 36 10.46 -5.05 39.64
C PHE A 36 9.03 -5.38 39.26
N VAL A 37 8.26 -5.91 40.22
CA VAL A 37 6.83 -6.20 40.05
C VAL A 37 6.01 -5.07 40.66
N LEU A 38 5.06 -4.55 39.90
CA LEU A 38 4.04 -3.61 40.35
C LEU A 38 2.76 -4.39 40.74
N GLY A 39 2.02 -3.92 41.74
CA GLY A 39 0.86 -4.65 42.30
C GLY A 39 -0.29 -4.95 41.32
N ASN A 40 -0.30 -4.31 40.15
CA ASN A 40 -1.24 -4.57 39.06
C ASN A 40 -0.77 -5.68 38.07
N GLY A 41 0.34 -6.36 38.37
CA GLY A 41 0.87 -7.45 37.56
C GLY A 41 1.83 -7.02 36.44
N LEU A 42 2.22 -5.74 36.37
CA LEU A 42 3.29 -5.27 35.49
C LEU A 42 4.66 -5.62 36.06
N ILE A 43 5.57 -6.01 35.19
CA ILE A 43 7.00 -6.14 35.47
C ILE A 43 7.71 -5.03 34.70
N TYR A 44 8.64 -4.34 35.35
CA TYR A 44 9.33 -3.20 34.78
C TYR A 44 10.80 -3.15 35.19
N SER A 45 11.59 -2.41 34.41
CA SER A 45 12.98 -2.06 34.73
C SER A 45 13.16 -0.54 34.68
N ILE A 46 14.10 -0.02 35.47
CA ILE A 46 14.47 1.40 35.46
C ILE A 46 15.84 1.51 34.78
N GLY A 47 15.87 2.22 33.65
CA GLY A 47 17.09 2.50 32.90
C GLY A 47 17.41 4.00 32.86
N PRO A 48 18.52 4.39 32.22
CA PRO A 48 18.95 5.79 32.14
C PRO A 48 17.95 6.70 31.40
N SER A 49 17.12 6.13 30.52
CA SER A 49 16.10 6.86 29.74
C SER A 49 14.73 6.89 30.39
N GLY A 50 14.55 6.25 31.55
CA GLY A 50 13.26 6.10 32.23
C GLY A 50 12.86 4.64 32.43
N VAL A 51 11.58 4.42 32.71
CA VAL A 51 11.02 3.09 33.00
C VAL A 51 10.61 2.38 31.71
N SER A 52 10.95 1.09 31.61
CA SER A 52 10.47 0.18 30.57
C SER A 52 9.58 -0.90 31.19
N ILE A 53 8.37 -1.08 30.66
CA ILE A 53 7.52 -2.21 31.00
C ILE A 53 8.05 -3.44 30.26
N THR A 54 8.51 -4.46 30.98
CA THR A 54 9.20 -5.64 30.41
C THR A 54 8.31 -6.87 30.33
N SER A 55 7.28 -6.98 31.17
CA SER A 55 6.31 -8.08 31.12
C SER A 55 5.01 -7.72 31.84
N CYS A 56 4.00 -8.55 31.68
CA CYS A 56 2.70 -8.44 32.32
C CYS A 56 2.12 -9.83 32.60
N SER A 57 1.38 -9.98 33.70
CA SER A 57 0.60 -11.19 33.96
C SER A 57 -0.38 -11.50 32.82
N THR A 58 -0.34 -12.71 32.25
CA THR A 58 -1.21 -13.11 31.13
C THR A 58 -2.69 -13.24 31.49
N SER A 59 -3.03 -13.20 32.78
CA SER A 59 -4.40 -13.24 33.28
C SER A 59 -5.11 -11.88 33.29
N VAL A 60 -4.40 -10.77 33.00
CA VAL A 60 -5.02 -9.45 33.00
C VAL A 60 -6.06 -9.32 31.89
N THR A 61 -7.16 -8.64 32.19
CA THR A 61 -8.23 -8.34 31.23
C THR A 61 -8.25 -6.87 30.83
N GLU A 62 -7.78 -5.99 31.71
CA GLU A 62 -7.58 -4.57 31.43
C GLU A 62 -6.25 -4.12 32.05
N MET A 63 -5.56 -3.21 31.38
CA MET A 63 -4.31 -2.66 31.88
C MET A 63 -4.26 -1.14 31.71
N GLU A 64 -4.00 -0.43 32.81
CA GLU A 64 -3.61 0.97 32.79
C GLU A 64 -2.11 1.06 33.08
N ILE A 65 -1.32 1.39 32.05
CA ILE A 65 0.11 1.58 32.22
C ILE A 65 0.31 2.96 32.89
N PRO A 66 0.95 3.03 34.07
CA PRO A 66 1.17 4.31 34.73
C PRO A 66 2.13 5.16 33.91
N SER A 67 1.94 6.48 33.90
CA SER A 67 2.87 7.41 33.23
C SER A 67 4.20 7.55 33.96
N GLU A 68 4.26 7.19 35.23
CA GLU A 68 5.43 7.29 36.10
C GLU A 68 5.49 6.13 37.09
N ILE A 69 6.68 5.61 37.36
CA ILE A 69 6.94 4.64 38.44
C ILE A 69 8.16 5.12 39.24
N LYS A 70 7.96 5.32 40.56
CA LYS A 70 9.01 5.78 41.50
C LYS A 70 9.71 7.10 41.08
N GLY A 71 8.98 8.07 40.52
CA GLY A 71 9.57 9.34 40.08
C GLY A 71 10.12 9.34 38.66
N PHE A 72 10.08 8.19 37.96
CA PHE A 72 10.62 8.04 36.60
C PHE A 72 9.50 7.80 35.59
N SER A 73 9.49 8.56 34.49
CA SER A 73 8.50 8.40 33.42
C SER A 73 8.58 7.02 32.77
N VAL A 74 7.43 6.43 32.46
CA VAL A 74 7.32 5.21 31.67
C VAL A 74 7.42 5.56 30.19
N VAL A 75 8.56 5.23 29.59
CA VAL A 75 8.91 5.69 28.24
C VAL A 75 8.83 4.58 27.18
N CYS A 76 8.75 3.32 27.60
CA CYS A 76 8.90 2.18 26.71
C CYS A 76 8.00 1.01 27.14
N ILE A 77 7.32 0.41 26.16
CA ILE A 77 6.76 -0.94 26.26
C ILE A 77 7.75 -1.86 25.55
N ALA A 78 8.50 -2.65 26.33
CA ALA A 78 9.63 -3.41 25.83
C ALA A 78 9.19 -4.65 25.02
N ASN A 79 10.19 -5.37 24.50
CA ASN A 79 9.97 -6.52 23.64
C ASN A 79 9.10 -7.56 24.34
N GLY A 80 7.95 -7.88 23.75
CA GLY A 80 7.06 -8.91 24.27
C GLY A 80 6.39 -8.59 25.61
N ALA A 81 6.35 -7.33 26.06
CA ALA A 81 5.85 -6.98 27.39
C ALA A 81 4.42 -7.46 27.71
N PHE A 82 3.56 -7.53 26.70
CA PHE A 82 2.20 -8.07 26.77
C PHE A 82 2.00 -9.29 25.84
N LYS A 83 3.09 -9.92 25.38
CA LYS A 83 3.01 -11.07 24.47
C LYS A 83 2.15 -12.18 25.09
N ASN A 84 1.20 -12.69 24.31
CA ASN A 84 0.24 -13.73 24.72
C ASN A 84 -0.65 -13.34 25.91
N CYS A 85 -0.87 -12.05 26.19
CA CYS A 85 -1.95 -11.62 27.09
C CYS A 85 -3.31 -11.80 26.38
N THR A 86 -3.69 -13.05 26.12
CA THR A 86 -4.85 -13.42 25.27
C THR A 86 -6.19 -12.97 25.86
N LEU A 87 -6.24 -12.66 27.16
CA LEU A 87 -7.42 -12.16 27.86
C LEU A 87 -7.48 -10.63 27.95
N LEU A 88 -6.41 -9.91 27.59
CA LEU A 88 -6.35 -8.45 27.63
C LEU A 88 -7.32 -7.86 26.60
N LYS A 89 -8.36 -7.18 27.07
CA LYS A 89 -9.41 -6.54 26.27
C LYS A 89 -9.14 -5.07 26.00
N LYS A 90 -8.47 -4.40 26.93
CA LYS A 90 -8.21 -2.96 26.93
C LYS A 90 -6.85 -2.66 27.54
N VAL A 91 -6.08 -1.80 26.87
CA VAL A 91 -4.85 -1.22 27.43
C VAL A 91 -4.89 0.30 27.26
N THR A 92 -4.56 1.03 28.33
CA THR A 92 -4.33 2.47 28.29
C THR A 92 -2.82 2.70 28.25
N ILE A 93 -2.33 3.30 27.16
CA ILE A 93 -0.92 3.67 26.97
C ILE A 93 -0.80 5.17 27.27
N PRO A 94 -0.01 5.60 28.27
CA PRO A 94 0.10 7.00 28.64
C PRO A 94 0.99 7.78 27.67
N ASP A 95 0.78 9.10 27.59
CA ASP A 95 1.56 10.04 26.76
C ASP A 95 3.05 10.15 27.15
N SER A 96 3.49 9.48 28.21
CA SER A 96 4.91 9.34 28.52
C SER A 96 5.62 8.30 27.65
N VAL A 97 4.87 7.34 27.08
CA VAL A 97 5.44 6.26 26.28
C VAL A 97 5.84 6.77 24.91
N THR A 98 7.10 6.56 24.55
CA THR A 98 7.67 7.00 23.26
C THR A 98 7.92 5.85 22.30
N ARG A 99 7.93 4.61 22.80
CA ARG A 99 8.24 3.40 22.02
C ARG A 99 7.39 2.21 22.44
N ILE A 100 6.85 1.52 21.43
CA ILE A 100 6.22 0.21 21.56
C ILE A 100 7.10 -0.76 20.77
N ASN A 101 7.84 -1.63 21.44
CA ASN A 101 8.86 -2.44 20.76
C ASN A 101 8.31 -3.74 20.17
N GLU A 102 9.23 -4.56 19.64
CA GLU A 102 8.94 -5.80 18.95
C GLU A 102 8.07 -6.75 19.77
N ASN A 103 7.04 -7.33 19.14
CA ASN A 103 6.12 -8.27 19.77
C ASN A 103 5.39 -7.76 21.02
N ALA A 104 5.40 -6.44 21.32
CA ALA A 104 4.90 -5.88 22.58
C ALA A 104 3.51 -6.40 22.96
N PHE A 105 2.57 -6.46 22.03
CA PHE A 105 1.20 -6.98 22.18
C PHE A 105 0.94 -8.20 21.28
N TYR A 106 1.99 -8.92 20.86
CA TYR A 106 1.86 -10.11 20.02
C TYR A 106 0.81 -11.07 20.61
N ASN A 107 -0.16 -11.48 19.80
CA ASN A 107 -1.19 -12.46 20.14
C ASN A 107 -2.07 -12.06 21.34
N CYS A 108 -2.30 -10.75 21.56
CA CYS A 108 -3.33 -10.23 22.46
C CYS A 108 -4.73 -10.38 21.82
N LYS A 109 -5.19 -11.64 21.67
CA LYS A 109 -6.37 -11.98 20.86
C LYS A 109 -7.67 -11.29 21.29
N SER A 110 -7.82 -10.90 22.54
CA SER A 110 -9.02 -10.22 23.05
C SER A 110 -8.95 -8.70 22.99
N LEU A 111 -7.81 -8.10 22.60
CA LEU A 111 -7.65 -6.65 22.60
C LEU A 111 -8.54 -6.06 21.51
N THR A 112 -9.47 -5.18 21.90
CA THR A 112 -10.53 -4.68 21.00
C THR A 112 -10.21 -3.33 20.37
N ALA A 113 -9.47 -2.49 21.10
CA ALA A 113 -9.08 -1.16 20.66
C ALA A 113 -7.73 -0.78 21.28
N VAL A 114 -6.95 0.01 20.54
CA VAL A 114 -5.75 0.65 21.08
C VAL A 114 -5.65 2.09 20.58
N THR A 115 -5.40 3.01 21.51
CA THR A 115 -5.01 4.39 21.20
C THR A 115 -3.52 4.50 21.42
N ILE A 116 -2.77 4.75 20.34
CA ILE A 116 -1.33 4.98 20.38
C ILE A 116 -1.10 6.50 20.50
N PRO A 117 -0.58 6.99 21.63
CA PRO A 117 -0.50 8.42 21.91
C PRO A 117 0.52 9.15 21.03
N ASP A 118 0.38 10.49 20.95
CA ASP A 118 1.23 11.41 20.16
C ASP A 118 2.70 11.43 20.57
N SER A 119 3.02 10.85 21.72
CA SER A 119 4.40 10.67 22.17
C SER A 119 5.10 9.49 21.50
N VAL A 120 4.35 8.51 20.97
CA VAL A 120 4.92 7.31 20.37
C VAL A 120 5.51 7.66 19.01
N THR A 121 6.80 7.41 18.87
CA THR A 121 7.56 7.64 17.64
C THR A 121 7.94 6.34 16.93
N TYR A 122 7.86 5.21 17.62
CA TYR A 122 8.28 3.89 17.13
C TYR A 122 7.29 2.80 17.53
N ILE A 123 6.76 2.08 16.54
CA ILE A 123 6.00 0.85 16.68
C ILE A 123 6.80 -0.27 16.04
N GLY A 124 7.30 -1.21 16.84
CA GLY A 124 8.21 -2.26 16.42
C GLY A 124 7.57 -3.38 15.63
N ASP A 125 8.41 -4.28 15.13
CA ASP A 125 7.95 -5.41 14.33
C ASP A 125 7.04 -6.33 15.14
N ASN A 126 5.98 -6.83 14.48
CA ASN A 126 4.97 -7.69 15.10
C ASN A 126 4.30 -7.11 16.36
N ALA A 127 4.38 -5.78 16.61
CA ALA A 127 3.92 -5.17 17.87
C ALA A 127 2.48 -5.55 18.25
N PHE A 128 1.56 -5.61 17.29
CA PHE A 128 0.16 -6.02 17.44
C PHE A 128 -0.18 -7.25 16.58
N TYR A 129 0.80 -8.05 16.19
CA TYR A 129 0.60 -9.24 15.36
C TYR A 129 -0.41 -10.21 16.00
N CYS A 130 -1.35 -10.73 15.23
CA CYS A 130 -2.42 -11.63 15.68
C CYS A 130 -3.29 -11.07 16.84
N CYS A 131 -3.46 -9.76 16.94
CA CYS A 131 -4.52 -9.16 17.78
C CYS A 131 -5.87 -9.28 17.05
N THR A 132 -6.39 -10.50 16.94
CA THR A 132 -7.52 -10.85 16.05
C THR A 132 -8.82 -10.10 16.35
N SER A 133 -9.04 -9.65 17.60
CA SER A 133 -10.21 -8.85 17.97
C SER A 133 -10.00 -7.33 17.86
N LEU A 134 -8.82 -6.87 17.44
CA LEU A 134 -8.49 -5.45 17.38
C LEU A 134 -9.28 -4.79 16.25
N ALA A 135 -10.38 -4.14 16.60
CA ALA A 135 -11.31 -3.53 15.67
C ALA A 135 -10.92 -2.10 15.29
N SER A 136 -10.19 -1.42 16.17
CA SER A 136 -9.73 -0.04 15.98
C SER A 136 -8.31 0.16 16.52
N ALA A 137 -7.49 0.85 15.73
CA ALA A 137 -6.16 1.30 16.13
C ALA A 137 -5.98 2.74 15.68
N SER A 138 -5.87 3.66 16.65
CA SER A 138 -5.57 5.07 16.37
C SER A 138 -4.07 5.29 16.50
N ILE A 139 -3.40 5.61 15.40
CA ILE A 139 -1.96 5.91 15.36
C ILE A 139 -1.80 7.42 15.14
N SER A 140 -1.10 8.08 16.06
CA SER A 140 -0.79 9.49 15.93
C SER A 140 0.17 9.81 14.78
N ASN A 141 0.10 11.05 14.29
CA ASN A 141 1.01 11.67 13.31
C ASN A 141 2.47 11.79 13.77
N SER A 142 2.79 11.48 15.03
CA SER A 142 4.16 11.44 15.55
C SER A 142 4.94 10.18 15.20
N ALA A 143 4.24 9.08 14.86
CA ALA A 143 4.86 7.78 14.64
C ALA A 143 5.72 7.81 13.36
N LYS A 144 7.04 7.70 13.51
CA LYS A 144 7.98 7.73 12.38
C LYS A 144 8.11 6.37 11.70
N GLU A 145 7.64 5.32 12.38
CA GLU A 145 7.79 3.95 11.91
C GLU A 145 6.63 3.07 12.39
N ILE A 146 6.08 2.29 11.45
CA ILE A 146 5.24 1.12 11.71
C ILE A 146 6.04 -0.09 11.23
N GLY A 147 6.40 -0.97 12.17
CA GLY A 147 7.27 -2.12 11.93
C GLY A 147 6.73 -3.16 10.96
N ILE A 148 7.60 -4.08 10.55
CA ILE A 148 7.27 -5.26 9.77
C ILE A 148 6.19 -6.06 10.50
N LYS A 149 5.12 -6.43 9.80
CA LYS A 149 4.00 -7.21 10.38
C LYS A 149 3.35 -6.57 11.62
N ALA A 150 3.53 -5.28 11.87
CA ALA A 150 3.11 -4.63 13.11
C ALA A 150 1.62 -4.88 13.44
N PHE A 151 0.74 -4.91 12.44
CA PHE A 151 -0.70 -5.17 12.58
C PHE A 151 -1.15 -6.41 11.80
N ALA A 152 -0.23 -7.28 11.36
CA ALA A 152 -0.64 -8.45 10.59
C ALA A 152 -1.50 -9.42 11.43
N GLY A 153 -2.54 -9.99 10.82
CA GLY A 153 -3.51 -10.85 11.49
C GLY A 153 -4.48 -10.11 12.42
N CYS A 154 -4.56 -8.77 12.38
CA CYS A 154 -5.62 -8.01 13.05
C CYS A 154 -6.93 -8.13 12.25
N THR A 155 -7.50 -9.34 12.22
CA THR A 155 -8.62 -9.71 11.34
C THR A 155 -9.90 -8.91 11.56
N SER A 156 -10.07 -8.26 12.72
CA SER A 156 -11.23 -7.40 13.01
C SER A 156 -11.01 -5.92 12.67
N LEU A 157 -9.78 -5.51 12.31
CA LEU A 157 -9.46 -4.10 12.07
C LEU A 157 -10.23 -3.61 10.84
N THR A 158 -11.05 -2.57 11.01
CA THR A 158 -11.98 -2.12 9.94
C THR A 158 -11.48 -0.92 9.16
N GLU A 159 -10.67 -0.07 9.81
CA GLU A 159 -10.05 1.10 9.21
C GLU A 159 -8.68 1.37 9.83
N ILE A 160 -7.78 1.96 9.04
CA ILE A 160 -6.50 2.48 9.53
C ILE A 160 -6.13 3.76 8.80
N LYS A 161 -5.73 4.78 9.57
CA LYS A 161 -5.10 5.99 9.04
C LYS A 161 -3.59 5.85 9.24
N ILE A 162 -2.84 5.81 8.14
CA ILE A 162 -1.38 5.81 8.20
C ILE A 162 -0.91 7.24 8.53
N PRO A 163 -0.02 7.42 9.53
CA PRO A 163 0.49 8.73 9.94
C PRO A 163 1.24 9.48 8.82
N ASP A 164 1.08 10.80 8.76
CA ASP A 164 1.70 11.65 7.72
C ASP A 164 3.24 11.64 7.75
N SER A 165 3.86 11.17 8.84
CA SER A 165 5.31 10.98 8.97
C SER A 165 5.84 9.70 8.31
N ILE A 166 4.98 8.76 7.92
CA ILE A 166 5.38 7.46 7.36
C ILE A 166 5.73 7.60 5.88
N THR A 167 6.97 7.26 5.53
CA THR A 167 7.43 7.26 4.13
C THR A 167 7.30 5.91 3.45
N GLU A 168 7.14 4.82 4.21
CA GLU A 168 7.03 3.46 3.67
C GLU A 168 6.07 2.62 4.49
N ILE A 169 5.17 1.90 3.82
CA ILE A 169 4.35 0.88 4.46
C ILE A 169 5.15 -0.42 4.41
N LYS A 170 5.66 -0.87 5.56
CA LYS A 170 6.63 -1.97 5.66
C LYS A 170 6.05 -3.34 5.29
N LEU A 171 6.98 -4.28 5.09
CA LEU A 171 6.71 -5.69 4.76
C LEU A 171 5.58 -6.25 5.63
N SER A 172 4.50 -6.68 4.99
CA SER A 172 3.34 -7.30 5.62
C SER A 172 2.69 -6.49 6.76
N ALA A 173 2.87 -5.17 6.84
CA ALA A 173 2.43 -4.37 7.99
C ALA A 173 0.95 -4.60 8.39
N PHE A 174 0.07 -4.80 7.40
CA PHE A 174 -1.37 -5.03 7.57
C PHE A 174 -1.84 -6.35 6.91
N ARG A 175 -0.94 -7.30 6.68
CA ARG A 175 -1.27 -8.63 6.12
C ARG A 175 -2.39 -9.30 6.92
N GLU A 176 -3.35 -9.93 6.25
CA GLU A 176 -4.50 -10.64 6.85
C GLU A 176 -5.40 -9.75 7.74
N CYS A 177 -5.41 -8.42 7.53
CA CYS A 177 -6.47 -7.57 8.08
C CYS A 177 -7.75 -7.74 7.26
N THR A 178 -8.37 -8.92 7.35
CA THR A 178 -9.45 -9.36 6.45
C THR A 178 -10.72 -8.50 6.51
N SER A 179 -10.98 -7.83 7.64
CA SER A 179 -12.10 -6.88 7.80
C SER A 179 -11.76 -5.43 7.40
N LEU A 180 -10.53 -5.14 6.96
CA LEU A 180 -10.09 -3.78 6.65
C LEU A 180 -10.83 -3.28 5.42
N THR A 181 -11.73 -2.31 5.60
CA THR A 181 -12.56 -1.76 4.52
C THR A 181 -11.96 -0.50 3.90
N ARG A 182 -11.20 0.26 4.68
CA ARG A 182 -10.58 1.53 4.27
C ARG A 182 -9.18 1.68 4.86
N VAL A 183 -8.25 2.14 4.03
CA VAL A 183 -6.93 2.62 4.45
C VAL A 183 -6.72 4.03 3.93
N THR A 184 -6.32 4.95 4.81
CA THR A 184 -5.86 6.29 4.39
C THR A 184 -4.34 6.27 4.29
N ILE A 185 -3.82 6.32 3.06
CA ILE A 185 -2.38 6.41 2.76
C ILE A 185 -2.03 7.90 2.54
N PRO A 186 -1.10 8.48 3.32
CA PRO A 186 -0.72 9.89 3.17
C PRO A 186 0.28 10.12 2.02
N ASP A 187 0.37 11.36 1.55
CA ASP A 187 1.26 11.80 0.45
C ASP A 187 2.76 11.74 0.79
N SER A 188 3.10 11.40 2.04
CA SER A 188 4.47 11.11 2.45
C SER A 188 4.94 9.73 2.01
N VAL A 189 4.02 8.77 1.81
CA VAL A 189 4.35 7.39 1.43
C VAL A 189 4.94 7.34 0.03
N LYS A 190 6.11 6.72 -0.10
CA LYS A 190 6.83 6.49 -1.36
C LYS A 190 6.80 5.02 -1.80
N TYR A 191 6.75 4.09 -0.84
CA TYR A 191 6.78 2.66 -1.13
C TYR A 191 5.74 1.89 -0.34
N ILE A 192 5.02 1.01 -1.02
CA ILE A 192 4.17 -0.01 -0.42
C ILE A 192 4.90 -1.34 -0.58
N ARG A 193 5.48 -1.83 0.53
CA ARG A 193 6.39 -2.98 0.52
C ARG A 193 5.63 -4.31 0.39
N ASN A 194 6.41 -5.37 0.18
CA ASN A 194 5.92 -6.71 -0.10
C ASN A 194 4.81 -7.15 0.89
N SER A 195 3.73 -7.70 0.34
CA SER A 195 2.59 -8.23 1.10
C SER A 195 1.93 -7.26 2.10
N ALA A 196 2.16 -5.94 2.00
CA ALA A 196 1.71 -4.95 2.99
C ALA A 196 0.22 -5.07 3.37
N PHE A 197 -0.64 -5.34 2.38
CA PHE A 197 -2.08 -5.54 2.49
C PHE A 197 -2.53 -6.90 1.90
N TRP A 198 -1.66 -7.91 1.96
CA TRP A 198 -1.97 -9.27 1.52
C TRP A 198 -3.20 -9.80 2.28
N GLU A 199 -4.19 -10.31 1.55
CA GLU A 199 -5.50 -10.77 2.06
C GLU A 199 -6.25 -9.75 2.94
N CYS A 200 -6.15 -8.46 2.61
CA CYS A 200 -7.13 -7.46 3.07
C CYS A 200 -8.46 -7.61 2.28
N GLU A 201 -9.14 -8.74 2.47
CA GLU A 201 -10.25 -9.19 1.63
C GLU A 201 -11.43 -8.21 1.54
N SER A 202 -11.68 -7.43 2.59
CA SER A 202 -12.75 -6.44 2.66
C SER A 202 -12.38 -5.06 2.12
N LEU A 203 -11.15 -4.84 1.63
CA LEU A 203 -10.69 -3.53 1.19
C LEU A 203 -11.43 -3.12 -0.09
N LYS A 204 -12.27 -2.08 0.00
CA LYS A 204 -13.16 -1.64 -1.09
C LYS A 204 -12.63 -0.44 -1.84
N GLU A 205 -12.10 0.52 -1.08
CA GLU A 205 -11.62 1.80 -1.58
C GLU A 205 -10.11 1.88 -1.36
N LEU A 206 -9.37 2.03 -2.45
CA LEU A 206 -7.93 2.20 -2.42
C LEU A 206 -7.56 3.44 -3.25
N LYS A 207 -7.21 4.52 -2.55
CA LYS A 207 -6.56 5.68 -3.16
C LYS A 207 -5.06 5.54 -2.97
N ILE A 208 -4.33 5.36 -4.07
CA ILE A 208 -2.87 5.39 -4.08
C ILE A 208 -2.43 6.85 -4.34
N PRO A 209 -1.70 7.50 -3.42
CA PRO A 209 -1.24 8.87 -3.62
C PRO A 209 -0.23 9.02 -4.76
N ASP A 210 -0.18 10.20 -5.39
CA ASP A 210 0.79 10.57 -6.44
C ASP A 210 2.24 10.65 -5.92
N SER A 211 2.43 10.45 -4.61
CA SER A 211 3.75 10.34 -3.99
C SER A 211 4.36 8.95 -4.14
N VAL A 212 3.54 7.92 -4.33
CA VAL A 212 3.97 6.52 -4.39
C VAL A 212 4.78 6.28 -5.66
N LYS A 213 5.94 5.65 -5.51
CA LYS A 213 6.88 5.29 -6.57
C LYS A 213 6.86 3.80 -6.88
N GLY A 214 6.75 2.96 -5.84
CA GLY A 214 6.82 1.51 -5.99
C GLY A 214 5.76 0.77 -5.18
N ILE A 215 5.20 -0.28 -5.80
CA ILE A 215 4.30 -1.26 -5.19
C ILE A 215 4.96 -2.64 -5.35
N GLU A 216 5.36 -3.23 -4.22
CA GLU A 216 6.12 -4.48 -4.23
C GLU A 216 5.23 -5.72 -4.32
N ALA A 217 5.89 -6.89 -4.43
CA ALA A 217 5.23 -8.13 -4.77
C ALA A 217 4.17 -8.51 -3.72
N TRP A 218 3.03 -9.00 -4.19
CA TRP A 218 1.87 -9.38 -3.38
C TRP A 218 1.27 -8.27 -2.49
N ALA A 219 1.63 -6.99 -2.68
CA ALA A 219 1.22 -5.90 -1.79
C ALA A 219 -0.30 -5.85 -1.53
N PHE A 220 -1.13 -6.14 -2.54
CA PHE A 220 -2.59 -6.18 -2.47
C PHE A 220 -3.16 -7.52 -2.94
N TYR A 221 -2.37 -8.60 -2.89
CA TYR A 221 -2.84 -9.95 -3.22
C TYR A 221 -4.11 -10.28 -2.43
N GLY A 222 -5.13 -10.81 -3.09
CA GLY A 222 -6.35 -11.26 -2.42
C GLY A 222 -7.20 -10.13 -1.81
N CYS A 223 -7.06 -8.89 -2.27
CA CYS A 223 -7.99 -7.80 -1.92
C CYS A 223 -9.33 -7.98 -2.66
N LYS A 224 -10.08 -9.02 -2.28
CA LYS A 224 -11.25 -9.56 -2.99
C LYS A 224 -12.40 -8.58 -3.16
N SER A 225 -12.49 -7.52 -2.35
CA SER A 225 -13.55 -6.50 -2.42
C SER A 225 -13.19 -5.25 -3.22
N LEU A 226 -11.94 -5.13 -3.70
CA LEU A 226 -11.49 -3.96 -4.45
C LEU A 226 -12.18 -3.94 -5.82
N LYS A 227 -12.90 -2.86 -6.13
CA LYS A 227 -13.75 -2.78 -7.34
C LYS A 227 -13.07 -2.12 -8.53
N GLU A 228 -12.34 -1.06 -8.27
CA GLU A 228 -11.64 -0.25 -9.27
C GLU A 228 -10.25 0.07 -8.76
N LEU A 229 -9.28 0.10 -9.68
CA LEU A 229 -7.89 0.41 -9.37
C LEU A 229 -7.36 1.45 -10.35
N ARG A 230 -6.95 2.59 -9.80
CA ARG A 230 -6.18 3.61 -10.51
C ARG A 230 -4.78 3.65 -9.96
N ILE A 231 -3.81 3.31 -10.80
CA ILE A 231 -2.39 3.52 -10.51
C ILE A 231 -2.03 4.95 -10.95
N PRO A 232 -1.49 5.81 -10.06
CA PRO A 232 -1.10 7.16 -10.43
C PRO A 232 0.15 7.17 -11.32
N ASP A 233 0.32 8.24 -12.10
CA ASP A 233 1.44 8.43 -13.04
C ASP A 233 2.80 8.44 -12.33
N SER A 234 2.84 8.62 -11.01
CA SER A 234 4.06 8.61 -10.21
C SER A 234 4.66 7.22 -10.00
N VAL A 235 3.87 6.16 -10.15
CA VAL A 235 4.28 4.78 -9.91
C VAL A 235 5.05 4.27 -11.12
N THR A 236 6.32 3.95 -10.91
CA THR A 236 7.24 3.44 -11.95
C THR A 236 7.39 1.92 -11.87
N ASP A 237 7.22 1.36 -10.67
CA ASP A 237 7.54 -0.03 -10.38
C ASP A 237 6.37 -0.74 -9.68
N ILE A 238 5.78 -1.74 -10.36
CA ILE A 238 4.80 -2.65 -9.77
C ILE A 238 5.35 -4.06 -9.93
N SER A 239 5.59 -4.74 -8.82
CA SER A 239 6.16 -6.10 -8.80
C SER A 239 5.11 -7.18 -9.07
N SER A 240 5.58 -8.40 -9.34
CA SER A 240 4.75 -9.57 -9.60
C SER A 240 3.67 -9.81 -8.53
N SER A 241 2.51 -10.29 -8.97
CA SER A 241 1.36 -10.63 -8.11
C SER A 241 0.82 -9.50 -7.22
N ALA A 242 1.19 -8.24 -7.45
CA ALA A 242 0.80 -7.13 -6.57
C ALA A 242 -0.72 -7.01 -6.39
N PHE A 243 -1.52 -7.35 -7.39
CA PHE A 243 -2.99 -7.32 -7.37
C PHE A 243 -3.61 -8.66 -7.79
N GLU A 244 -2.88 -9.77 -7.65
CA GLU A 244 -3.41 -11.10 -7.94
C GLU A 244 -4.59 -11.43 -7.01
N ASN A 245 -5.59 -12.16 -7.51
CA ASN A 245 -6.80 -12.58 -6.80
C ASN A 245 -7.65 -11.43 -6.23
N CYS A 246 -7.58 -10.23 -6.83
CA CYS A 246 -8.56 -9.16 -6.58
C CYS A 246 -9.87 -9.47 -7.34
N THR A 247 -10.63 -10.46 -6.87
CA THR A 247 -11.73 -11.08 -7.65
C THR A 247 -12.91 -10.16 -7.95
N SER A 248 -13.11 -9.05 -7.23
CA SER A 248 -14.13 -8.03 -7.54
C SER A 248 -13.64 -6.89 -8.42
N LEU A 249 -12.36 -6.89 -8.81
CA LEU A 249 -11.76 -5.81 -9.60
C LEU A 249 -12.34 -5.86 -11.00
N THR A 250 -13.05 -4.80 -11.40
CA THR A 250 -13.74 -4.70 -12.70
C THR A 250 -12.99 -3.84 -13.70
N LYS A 251 -12.27 -2.82 -13.20
CA LYS A 251 -11.53 -1.85 -14.02
C LYS A 251 -10.16 -1.56 -13.45
N VAL A 252 -9.15 -1.54 -14.33
CA VAL A 252 -7.78 -1.14 -14.03
C VAL A 252 -7.33 -0.05 -14.99
N THR A 253 -6.82 1.05 -14.45
CA THR A 253 -6.13 2.11 -15.21
C THR A 253 -4.69 2.21 -14.70
N LEU A 254 -3.71 1.96 -15.59
CA LEU A 254 -2.30 2.07 -15.26
C LEU A 254 -1.77 3.48 -15.55
N GLY A 255 -0.94 4.01 -14.65
CA GLY A 255 -0.33 5.33 -14.80
C GLY A 255 0.72 5.38 -15.92
N LYS A 256 0.90 6.56 -16.53
CA LYS A 256 1.74 6.80 -17.72
C LYS A 256 3.24 6.55 -17.53
N SER A 257 3.71 6.29 -16.31
CA SER A 257 5.11 5.92 -16.03
C SER A 257 5.31 4.41 -15.84
N VAL A 258 4.24 3.61 -15.88
CA VAL A 258 4.35 2.15 -15.77
C VAL A 258 4.97 1.60 -17.05
N THR A 259 6.11 0.93 -16.94
CA THR A 259 6.86 0.41 -18.11
C THR A 259 6.68 -1.08 -18.36
N LYS A 260 6.15 -1.81 -17.37
CA LYS A 260 5.98 -3.27 -17.41
C LYS A 260 4.77 -3.70 -16.61
N ILE A 261 4.07 -4.71 -17.10
CA ILE A 261 3.08 -5.48 -16.35
C ILE A 261 3.77 -6.80 -15.96
N CYS A 262 4.00 -7.01 -14.66
CA CYS A 262 4.77 -8.16 -14.18
C CYS A 262 3.96 -9.46 -14.17
N SER A 263 4.65 -10.57 -13.91
CA SER A 263 4.01 -11.90 -13.84
C SER A 263 2.91 -11.94 -12.79
N LEU A 264 1.78 -12.54 -13.13
CA LEU A 264 0.60 -12.68 -12.27
C LEU A 264 0.04 -11.37 -11.69
N GLN A 265 0.46 -10.20 -12.18
CA GLN A 265 0.13 -8.92 -11.54
C GLN A 265 -1.38 -8.72 -11.34
N PHE A 266 -2.20 -9.18 -12.27
CA PHE A 266 -3.67 -9.20 -12.21
C PHE A 266 -4.24 -10.62 -12.37
N GLY A 267 -3.44 -11.66 -12.12
CA GLY A 267 -3.90 -13.05 -12.19
C GLY A 267 -5.10 -13.27 -11.25
N GLY A 268 -6.11 -14.04 -11.64
CA GLY A 268 -7.28 -14.31 -10.80
C GLY A 268 -8.22 -13.13 -10.57
N CYS A 269 -8.06 -12.00 -11.28
CA CYS A 269 -9.03 -10.91 -11.28
C CYS A 269 -10.27 -11.31 -12.12
N THR A 270 -11.06 -12.24 -11.62
CA THR A 270 -12.14 -12.91 -12.39
C THR A 270 -13.26 -11.98 -12.85
N SER A 271 -13.47 -10.84 -12.19
CA SER A 271 -14.46 -9.82 -12.59
C SER A 271 -13.91 -8.72 -13.50
N LEU A 272 -12.64 -8.78 -13.89
CA LEU A 272 -11.98 -7.73 -14.66
C LEU A 272 -12.53 -7.69 -16.08
N THR A 273 -13.15 -6.58 -16.48
CA THR A 273 -13.73 -6.41 -17.81
C THR A 273 -12.96 -5.40 -18.66
N LEU A 274 -12.19 -4.52 -18.02
CA LEU A 274 -11.51 -3.41 -18.70
C LEU A 274 -10.14 -3.14 -18.09
N VAL A 275 -9.14 -3.01 -18.97
CA VAL A 275 -7.76 -2.63 -18.61
C VAL A 275 -7.27 -1.57 -19.59
N THR A 276 -6.92 -0.39 -19.08
CA THR A 276 -6.24 0.65 -19.85
C THR A 276 -4.73 0.52 -19.65
N ILE A 277 -4.02 0.12 -20.71
CA ILE A 277 -2.56 -0.03 -20.75
C ILE A 277 -1.95 1.20 -21.43
N PRO A 278 -1.08 1.99 -20.77
CA PRO A 278 -0.47 3.16 -21.35
C PRO A 278 0.66 2.79 -22.34
N ASP A 279 0.94 3.71 -23.28
CA ASP A 279 2.00 3.58 -24.29
C ASP A 279 3.42 3.53 -23.69
N SER A 280 3.57 3.74 -22.38
CA SER A 280 4.82 3.53 -21.66
C SER A 280 5.15 2.05 -21.44
N VAL A 281 4.16 1.15 -21.51
CA VAL A 281 4.36 -0.29 -21.27
C VAL A 281 5.09 -0.93 -22.45
N THR A 282 6.18 -1.65 -22.15
CA THR A 282 7.02 -2.33 -23.14
C THR A 282 7.00 -3.87 -23.00
N GLU A 283 6.56 -4.39 -21.85
CA GLU A 283 6.55 -5.81 -21.55
C GLU A 283 5.32 -6.23 -20.73
N ILE A 284 4.72 -7.36 -21.11
CA ILE A 284 3.67 -8.06 -20.35
C ILE A 284 4.20 -9.43 -19.96
N GLY A 285 4.37 -9.67 -18.67
CA GLY A 285 4.96 -10.87 -18.10
C GLY A 285 4.02 -12.09 -18.08
N SER A 286 4.59 -13.25 -17.75
CA SER A 286 3.85 -14.52 -17.77
C SER A 286 2.61 -14.46 -16.88
N GLU A 287 1.48 -14.96 -17.39
CA GLU A 287 0.24 -15.09 -16.62
C GLU A 287 -0.30 -13.77 -16.03
N ALA A 288 0.15 -12.60 -16.55
CA ALA A 288 -0.21 -11.28 -16.04
C ALA A 288 -1.73 -11.08 -15.85
N PHE A 289 -2.54 -11.63 -16.74
CA PHE A 289 -4.01 -11.62 -16.72
C PHE A 289 -4.61 -13.03 -16.79
N ARG A 290 -3.90 -14.04 -16.26
CA ARG A 290 -4.45 -15.40 -16.15
C ARG A 290 -5.72 -15.37 -15.28
N ASP A 291 -6.70 -16.20 -15.59
CA ASP A 291 -7.97 -16.33 -14.85
C ASP A 291 -8.80 -15.04 -14.81
N CYS A 292 -8.51 -14.06 -15.67
CA CYS A 292 -9.37 -12.88 -15.90
C CYS A 292 -10.56 -13.26 -16.78
N THR A 293 -11.42 -14.16 -16.31
CA THR A 293 -12.46 -14.82 -17.13
C THR A 293 -13.59 -13.90 -17.60
N SER A 294 -13.79 -12.74 -16.97
CA SER A 294 -14.73 -11.70 -17.45
C SER A 294 -14.12 -10.79 -18.51
N LEU A 295 -12.80 -10.84 -18.72
CA LEU A 295 -12.12 -10.02 -19.72
C LEU A 295 -12.37 -10.67 -21.09
N LYS A 296 -13.13 -10.00 -21.94
CA LYS A 296 -13.48 -10.51 -23.29
C LYS A 296 -12.48 -10.09 -24.36
N TYR A 297 -11.80 -8.98 -24.11
CA TYR A 297 -10.80 -8.45 -25.01
C TYR A 297 -9.75 -7.68 -24.23
N ILE A 298 -8.59 -7.47 -24.86
CA ILE A 298 -7.57 -6.57 -24.34
C ILE A 298 -6.97 -5.75 -25.48
N ALA A 299 -6.79 -4.46 -25.23
CA ALA A 299 -6.10 -3.55 -26.14
C ALA A 299 -4.64 -3.42 -25.69
N ILE A 300 -3.71 -3.76 -26.58
CA ILE A 300 -2.28 -3.77 -26.30
C ILE A 300 -1.60 -2.70 -27.18
N PRO A 301 -0.95 -1.68 -26.59
CA PRO A 301 -0.32 -0.62 -27.36
C PRO A 301 0.92 -1.12 -28.11
N ALA A 302 1.26 -0.44 -29.21
CA ALA A 302 2.41 -0.82 -30.05
C ALA A 302 3.78 -0.65 -29.39
N SER A 303 3.82 0.07 -28.27
CA SER A 303 4.97 0.16 -27.38
C SER A 303 5.38 -1.20 -26.80
N VAL A 304 4.43 -2.13 -26.62
CA VAL A 304 4.70 -3.47 -26.09
C VAL A 304 5.54 -4.26 -27.10
N LYS A 305 6.73 -4.68 -26.67
CA LYS A 305 7.68 -5.45 -27.48
C LYS A 305 7.76 -6.92 -27.08
N LYS A 306 7.34 -7.26 -25.86
CA LYS A 306 7.40 -8.61 -25.30
C LYS A 306 6.10 -8.96 -24.56
N ILE A 307 5.53 -10.12 -24.88
CA ILE A 307 4.36 -10.71 -24.21
C ILE A 307 4.71 -12.16 -23.91
N ASP A 308 4.79 -12.51 -22.63
CA ASP A 308 5.23 -13.83 -22.17
C ASP A 308 4.11 -14.88 -22.11
N SER A 309 4.46 -16.11 -21.77
CA SER A 309 3.56 -17.27 -21.76
C SER A 309 2.30 -17.03 -20.95
N TRP A 310 1.14 -17.38 -21.53
CA TRP A 310 -0.18 -17.30 -20.89
C TRP A 310 -0.55 -15.92 -20.32
N ALA A 311 0.12 -14.85 -20.76
CA ALA A 311 -0.10 -13.50 -20.28
C ALA A 311 -1.54 -13.00 -20.39
N VAL A 312 -2.25 -13.31 -21.48
CA VAL A 312 -3.61 -12.81 -21.75
C VAL A 312 -4.49 -13.90 -22.38
N GLY A 313 -5.78 -13.92 -22.03
CA GLY A 313 -6.76 -14.80 -22.67
C GLY A 313 -6.74 -16.25 -22.20
N TYR A 314 -6.17 -16.55 -21.02
CA TYR A 314 -6.08 -17.90 -20.47
C TYR A 314 -6.66 -18.00 -19.06
N TYR A 315 -7.14 -19.19 -18.69
CA TYR A 315 -7.49 -19.60 -17.34
C TYR A 315 -6.95 -21.01 -17.05
N LEU A 316 -6.83 -21.40 -15.78
CA LEU A 316 -6.54 -22.77 -15.37
C LEU A 316 -7.84 -23.58 -15.26
N ASP A 317 -7.94 -24.67 -16.01
CA ASP A 317 -9.07 -25.59 -15.88
C ASP A 317 -8.94 -26.52 -14.67
N GLU A 318 -9.94 -27.39 -14.49
CA GLU A 318 -10.00 -28.38 -13.39
C GLU A 318 -8.82 -29.38 -13.36
N HIS A 319 -8.06 -29.48 -14.46
CA HIS A 319 -6.87 -30.31 -14.59
C HIS A 319 -5.57 -29.51 -14.44
N TYR A 320 -5.65 -28.25 -13.99
CA TYR A 320 -4.53 -27.31 -13.91
C TYR A 320 -3.82 -27.06 -15.25
N SER A 321 -4.54 -27.27 -16.36
CA SER A 321 -4.04 -26.96 -17.69
C SER A 321 -4.42 -25.53 -18.07
N SER A 322 -3.49 -24.83 -18.74
CA SER A 322 -3.76 -23.49 -19.28
C SER A 322 -4.69 -23.60 -20.50
N THR A 323 -5.93 -23.19 -20.33
CA THR A 323 -7.00 -23.24 -21.32
C THR A 323 -7.39 -21.84 -21.75
N LYS A 324 -7.77 -21.65 -23.02
CA LYS A 324 -8.12 -20.34 -23.56
C LYS A 324 -9.51 -19.92 -23.14
N ILE A 325 -9.67 -18.62 -22.89
CA ILE A 325 -10.97 -17.97 -22.84
C ILE A 325 -11.55 -17.99 -24.27
N GLU A 326 -12.75 -18.54 -24.43
CA GLU A 326 -13.45 -18.61 -25.71
C GLU A 326 -13.75 -17.20 -26.24
N ASP A 327 -13.67 -17.03 -27.57
CA ASP A 327 -13.92 -15.76 -28.27
C ASP A 327 -13.08 -14.55 -27.79
N PHE A 328 -11.97 -14.78 -27.07
CA PHE A 328 -11.11 -13.71 -26.59
C PHE A 328 -10.43 -12.97 -27.76
N ILE A 329 -10.57 -11.64 -27.79
CA ILE A 329 -10.02 -10.78 -28.86
C ILE A 329 -8.83 -9.97 -28.35
N ILE A 330 -7.74 -10.01 -29.09
CA ILE A 330 -6.57 -9.15 -28.86
C ILE A 330 -6.60 -8.01 -29.88
N TYR A 331 -6.69 -6.78 -29.40
CA TYR A 331 -6.58 -5.58 -30.21
C TYR A 331 -5.15 -5.04 -30.15
N GLY A 332 -4.60 -4.65 -31.30
CA GLY A 332 -3.26 -4.07 -31.38
C GLY A 332 -2.95 -3.53 -32.77
N GLU A 333 -1.78 -2.92 -32.93
CA GLU A 333 -1.32 -2.48 -34.26
C GLU A 333 -0.85 -3.67 -35.10
N LYS A 334 -0.95 -3.55 -36.43
CA LYS A 334 -0.38 -4.54 -37.35
C LYS A 334 1.15 -4.59 -37.20
N ASN A 335 1.73 -5.78 -37.36
CA ASN A 335 3.12 -6.12 -37.13
C ASN A 335 3.62 -5.90 -35.68
N SER A 336 2.70 -5.76 -34.71
CA SER A 336 3.05 -5.57 -33.30
C SER A 336 3.32 -6.88 -32.57
N ALA A 337 3.85 -6.79 -31.33
CA ALA A 337 3.95 -7.95 -30.44
C ALA A 337 2.58 -8.56 -30.13
N ALA A 338 1.51 -7.75 -30.12
CA ALA A 338 0.15 -8.20 -29.89
C ALA A 338 -0.34 -9.11 -31.03
N GLU A 339 -0.15 -8.72 -32.29
CA GLU A 339 -0.51 -9.55 -33.46
C GLU A 339 0.28 -10.87 -33.47
N LYS A 340 1.58 -10.80 -33.19
CA LYS A 340 2.44 -11.98 -33.11
C LYS A 340 1.99 -12.93 -31.99
N TYR A 341 1.68 -12.40 -30.81
CA TYR A 341 1.18 -13.19 -29.69
C TYR A 341 -0.16 -13.84 -30.02
N ALA A 342 -1.10 -13.09 -30.57
CA ALA A 342 -2.41 -13.60 -30.98
C ALA A 342 -2.26 -14.72 -32.02
N THR A 343 -1.44 -14.51 -33.05
CA THR A 343 -1.20 -15.50 -34.11
C THR A 343 -0.56 -16.78 -33.59
N ASN A 344 0.53 -16.67 -32.81
CA ASN A 344 1.26 -17.82 -32.27
C ASN A 344 0.38 -18.66 -31.34
N ASN A 345 -0.49 -17.99 -30.58
CA ASN A 345 -1.38 -18.65 -29.64
C ASN A 345 -2.75 -18.96 -30.24
N ARG A 346 -3.04 -18.62 -31.51
CA ARG A 346 -4.34 -18.79 -32.18
C ARG A 346 -5.50 -18.10 -31.44
N PHE A 347 -5.35 -16.83 -31.11
CA PHE A 347 -6.43 -15.92 -30.70
C PHE A 347 -6.90 -15.08 -31.90
N THR A 348 -8.12 -14.55 -31.81
CA THR A 348 -8.61 -13.56 -32.75
C THR A 348 -7.85 -12.25 -32.54
N PHE A 349 -7.31 -11.70 -33.63
CA PHE A 349 -6.66 -10.39 -33.65
C PHE A 349 -7.49 -9.39 -34.45
N LYS A 350 -7.58 -8.15 -33.96
CA LYS A 350 -8.20 -7.02 -34.66
C LYS A 350 -7.34 -5.76 -34.54
N ALA A 351 -7.48 -4.84 -35.49
CA ALA A 351 -6.73 -3.59 -35.44
C ALA A 351 -7.18 -2.75 -34.24
N LEU A 352 -6.24 -2.02 -33.64
CA LEU A 352 -6.44 -1.32 -32.37
C LEU A 352 -7.58 -0.29 -32.40
N ASP A 353 -7.88 0.27 -33.56
CA ASP A 353 -8.96 1.20 -33.86
C ASP A 353 -10.35 0.54 -33.94
N GLU A 354 -10.41 -0.78 -34.08
CA GLU A 354 -11.66 -1.55 -34.10
C GLU A 354 -12.17 -1.96 -32.70
N ARG A 355 -11.46 -1.57 -31.63
CA ARG A 355 -11.83 -1.97 -30.26
C ARG A 355 -13.13 -1.28 -29.82
N PRO A 356 -13.95 -1.92 -28.96
CA PRO A 356 -15.14 -1.27 -28.44
C PRO A 356 -14.77 -0.15 -27.45
N PHE A 357 -15.50 0.96 -27.53
CA PHE A 357 -15.39 2.11 -26.62
C PHE A 357 -16.71 2.34 -25.91
N GLU A 358 -16.65 2.85 -24.68
CA GLU A 358 -17.85 3.23 -23.93
C GLU A 358 -18.35 4.61 -24.38
N LYS A 359 -19.67 4.81 -24.41
CA LYS A 359 -20.22 6.16 -24.56
C LYS A 359 -19.69 7.05 -23.43
N GLY A 360 -19.16 8.22 -23.79
CA GLY A 360 -18.49 9.15 -22.89
C GLY A 360 -16.96 9.07 -22.90
N ASP A 361 -16.37 8.02 -23.48
CA ASP A 361 -14.92 7.88 -23.73
C ASP A 361 -14.56 8.60 -25.04
N ALA A 362 -14.51 9.92 -24.95
CA ALA A 362 -14.39 10.85 -26.06
C ALA A 362 -12.97 10.85 -26.63
N ASP A 363 -11.96 10.65 -25.79
CA ASP A 363 -10.56 10.58 -26.22
C ASP A 363 -10.09 9.14 -26.55
N ARG A 364 -10.97 8.15 -26.35
CA ARG A 364 -10.75 6.73 -26.68
C ARG A 364 -9.63 6.12 -25.85
N ASP A 365 -9.34 6.62 -24.65
CA ASP A 365 -8.35 6.01 -23.75
C ASP A 365 -8.88 4.78 -22.98
N GLY A 366 -10.17 4.46 -23.17
CA GLY A 366 -10.86 3.36 -22.51
C GLY A 366 -11.47 3.76 -21.17
N SER A 367 -11.39 5.01 -20.75
CA SER A 367 -11.87 5.48 -19.45
C SER A 367 -12.63 6.79 -19.56
N ILE A 368 -13.89 6.80 -19.10
CA ILE A 368 -14.66 8.03 -18.94
C ILE A 368 -14.08 8.85 -17.77
N THR A 369 -13.45 9.98 -18.06
CA THR A 369 -12.82 10.89 -17.11
C THR A 369 -13.14 12.36 -17.42
N SER A 370 -12.66 13.26 -16.57
CA SER A 370 -12.73 14.70 -16.88
C SER A 370 -11.90 15.11 -18.10
N ALA A 371 -10.96 14.27 -18.54
CA ALA A 371 -10.20 14.51 -19.76
C ALA A 371 -11.08 14.36 -21.01
N ASP A 372 -12.04 13.43 -21.00
CA ASP A 372 -13.04 13.29 -22.07
C ASP A 372 -13.93 14.51 -22.18
N ALA A 373 -14.41 15.01 -21.04
CA ALA A 373 -15.17 16.26 -21.00
C ALA A 373 -14.34 17.42 -21.57
N LEU A 374 -13.05 17.49 -21.22
CA LEU A 374 -12.14 18.48 -21.79
C LEU A 374 -11.95 18.30 -23.29
N ASN A 375 -11.86 17.06 -23.79
CA ASN A 375 -11.74 16.74 -25.21
C ASN A 375 -12.97 17.23 -26.00
N VAL A 376 -14.16 16.97 -25.47
CA VAL A 376 -15.43 17.48 -26.01
C VAL A 376 -15.43 19.01 -26.07
N LEU A 377 -15.05 19.67 -24.97
CA LEU A 377 -14.97 21.14 -24.91
C LEU A 377 -13.96 21.71 -25.91
N GLN A 378 -12.78 21.09 -26.04
CA GLN A 378 -11.76 21.50 -27.00
C GLN A 378 -12.23 21.34 -28.45
N MET A 379 -13.03 20.30 -28.75
CA MET A 379 -13.63 20.15 -30.07
C MET A 379 -14.63 21.28 -30.36
N ILE A 380 -15.49 21.62 -29.39
CA ILE A 380 -16.48 22.70 -29.52
C ILE A 380 -15.82 24.06 -29.74
N THR A 381 -14.70 24.33 -29.06
CA THR A 381 -13.94 25.58 -29.24
C THR A 381 -13.07 25.59 -30.50
N GLY A 382 -13.06 24.51 -31.30
CA GLY A 382 -12.22 24.35 -32.47
C GLY A 382 -10.73 24.18 -32.15
N SER A 383 -10.39 23.88 -30.90
CA SER A 383 -9.03 23.64 -30.43
C SER A 383 -8.55 22.20 -30.62
N ALA A 384 -9.47 21.27 -30.90
CA ALA A 384 -9.21 19.89 -31.27
C ALA A 384 -10.21 19.42 -32.34
N THR A 385 -9.92 18.30 -33.01
CA THR A 385 -10.84 17.66 -33.97
C THR A 385 -11.17 16.25 -33.52
N MET A 386 -12.42 15.83 -33.70
CA MET A 386 -12.89 14.47 -33.41
C MET A 386 -13.32 13.74 -34.69
N THR A 387 -13.06 12.45 -34.75
CA THR A 387 -13.65 11.57 -35.77
C THR A 387 -15.15 11.43 -35.56
N ASP A 388 -15.90 10.98 -36.56
CA ASP A 388 -17.35 10.79 -36.42
C ASP A 388 -17.70 9.70 -35.38
N GLU A 389 -16.81 8.72 -35.20
CA GLU A 389 -16.92 7.73 -34.13
C GLU A 389 -16.74 8.37 -32.75
N GLN A 390 -15.72 9.23 -32.56
CA GLN A 390 -15.52 9.97 -31.30
C GLN A 390 -16.70 10.89 -31.01
N LYS A 391 -17.28 11.52 -32.03
CA LYS A 391 -18.49 12.33 -31.86
C LYS A 391 -19.67 11.49 -31.38
N ASN A 392 -19.85 10.28 -31.93
CA ASN A 392 -20.90 9.36 -31.49
C ASN A 392 -20.67 8.83 -30.05
N LEU A 393 -19.43 8.69 -29.62
CA LEU A 393 -19.09 8.38 -28.22
C LEU A 393 -19.36 9.57 -27.30
N ALA A 394 -19.03 10.79 -27.76
CA ALA A 394 -19.23 12.03 -27.03
C ALA A 394 -20.70 12.45 -26.93
N ASP A 395 -21.55 12.13 -27.90
CA ASP A 395 -23.00 12.42 -27.90
C ASP A 395 -23.72 11.53 -26.87
N LEU A 396 -23.94 12.11 -25.68
CA LEU A 396 -24.49 11.44 -24.51
C LEU A 396 -25.98 11.72 -24.31
N ASP A 397 -26.50 12.84 -24.82
CA ASP A 397 -27.95 13.12 -24.80
C ASP A 397 -28.70 12.54 -26.01
N GLY A 398 -27.96 12.11 -27.04
CA GLY A 398 -28.49 11.43 -28.22
C GLY A 398 -29.17 12.36 -29.22
N ASP A 399 -28.90 13.67 -29.17
CA ASP A 399 -29.49 14.66 -30.08
C ASP A 399 -28.77 14.73 -31.45
N GLY A 400 -27.65 14.02 -31.60
CA GLY A 400 -26.84 13.98 -32.81
C GLY A 400 -25.84 15.14 -32.95
N GLN A 401 -25.73 16.00 -31.94
CA GLN A 401 -24.76 17.08 -31.83
C GLN A 401 -23.84 16.82 -30.64
N VAL A 402 -22.61 17.31 -30.72
CA VAL A 402 -21.67 17.26 -29.60
C VAL A 402 -21.48 18.67 -29.07
N THR A 403 -22.04 18.92 -27.89
CA THR A 403 -22.17 20.25 -27.29
C THR A 403 -21.63 20.28 -25.86
N SER A 404 -21.68 21.45 -25.23
CA SER A 404 -21.27 21.56 -23.82
C SER A 404 -22.18 20.79 -22.87
N ALA A 405 -23.40 20.41 -23.32
CA ALA A 405 -24.29 19.55 -22.54
C ALA A 405 -23.68 18.16 -22.38
N ASP A 406 -23.10 17.60 -23.44
CA ASP A 406 -22.41 16.30 -23.40
C ASP A 406 -21.22 16.31 -22.46
N ALA A 407 -20.38 17.34 -22.54
CA ALA A 407 -19.25 17.52 -21.63
C ALA A 407 -19.72 17.59 -20.15
N LEU A 408 -20.87 18.23 -19.90
CA LEU A 408 -21.47 18.26 -18.57
C LEU A 408 -21.95 16.87 -18.13
N ILE A 409 -22.57 16.09 -19.02
CA ILE A 409 -22.99 14.71 -18.71
C ILE A 409 -21.77 13.84 -18.39
N ILE A 410 -20.66 13.98 -19.13
CA ILE A 410 -19.39 13.30 -18.80
C ILE A 410 -18.93 13.68 -17.38
N LEU A 411 -18.91 14.97 -17.03
CA LEU A 411 -18.52 15.41 -15.68
C LEU A 411 -19.48 14.90 -14.60
N GLN A 412 -20.78 14.82 -14.87
CA GLN A 412 -21.78 14.23 -13.98
C GLN A 412 -21.53 12.73 -13.76
N ILE A 413 -21.22 11.98 -14.83
CA ILE A 413 -20.82 10.57 -14.74
C ILE A 413 -19.57 10.43 -13.87
N VAL A 414 -18.54 11.25 -14.12
CA VAL A 414 -17.25 11.18 -13.41
C VAL A 414 -17.37 11.57 -11.93
N THR A 415 -18.24 12.53 -11.60
CA THR A 415 -18.40 13.03 -10.23
C THR A 415 -19.50 12.30 -9.44
N GLY A 416 -20.34 11.50 -10.11
CA GLY A 416 -21.51 10.87 -9.51
C GLY A 416 -22.62 11.86 -9.12
N LEU A 417 -22.55 13.10 -9.60
CA LEU A 417 -23.55 14.14 -9.34
C LEU A 417 -24.69 13.99 -10.36
N LYS A 418 -25.92 13.81 -9.88
CA LYS A 418 -27.13 13.77 -10.70
C LYS A 418 -27.68 15.17 -10.91
#